data_AF-A0AAE1FJC5-F1
#
_entry.id   AF-A0AAE1FJC5-F1
#
_cell.length_a   1.000
_cell.length_b   1.000
_cell.length_c   1.000
_cell.angle_alpha   90.00
_cell.angle_beta   90.00
_cell.angle_gamma   90.00
#
_symmetry.space_group_name_H-M   'P 1'
#
loop_
_entity.id
_entity.type
_entity.pdbx_description
1 polymer ?
#
loop_
_entity_poly.entity_id
_entity_poly.type
_entity_poly.pdbx_seq_one_letter_code
_entity_poly.pdbx_strand_id
1 'polypeptide(L)'
;MLLRVQIVLLVLVGVASALRLPLPSLSDEERKLFLSDMDSVVDCLIEPNANCHPYTEEVRRILPDLIQNQFNCHCPAQNEVNLFRKELQKRENKAAFRRLSLWINTLP
;
A
#
# COMPACT_ATOMS: atom_id res chain seq x y z
N MET A 1 -6.75 54.28 -22.65
CA MET A 1 -5.59 53.82 -21.86
C MET A 1 -6.15 53.04 -20.68
N LEU A 2 -6.32 51.71 -20.79
CA LEU A 2 -5.35 50.67 -20.37
C LEU A 2 -4.95 50.88 -18.90
N LEU A 3 -5.39 50.05 -17.94
CA LEU A 3 -4.88 48.69 -17.75
C LEU A 3 -5.92 47.82 -17.02
N ARG A 4 -6.22 46.65 -17.60
CA ARG A 4 -6.90 45.54 -16.93
C ARG A 4 -5.87 44.81 -16.06
N VAL A 5 -6.06 44.80 -14.74
CA VAL A 5 -5.26 43.98 -13.82
C VAL A 5 -5.72 42.52 -13.99
N GLN A 6 -4.94 41.74 -14.74
CA GLN A 6 -5.14 40.30 -14.85
C GLN A 6 -4.68 39.64 -13.55
N ILE A 7 -5.64 39.05 -12.83
CA ILE A 7 -5.39 38.14 -11.72
C ILE A 7 -4.80 36.87 -12.33
N VAL A 8 -3.49 36.71 -12.18
CA VAL A 8 -2.79 35.44 -12.44
C VAL A 8 -3.20 34.49 -11.32
N LEU A 9 -4.35 33.82 -11.50
CA LEU A 9 -4.73 32.72 -10.64
C LEU A 9 -3.85 31.53 -11.04
N LEU A 10 -2.83 31.27 -10.22
CA LEU A 10 -1.98 30.10 -10.30
C LEU A 10 -2.87 28.86 -10.45
N VAL A 11 -2.80 28.24 -11.61
CA VAL A 11 -3.30 26.88 -11.82
C VAL A 11 -2.41 25.99 -10.97
N LEU A 12 -2.88 25.69 -9.76
CA LEU A 12 -2.48 24.48 -9.03
C LEU A 12 -2.91 23.31 -9.91
N VAL A 13 -2.08 22.97 -10.90
CA VAL A 13 -2.07 21.65 -11.49
C VAL A 13 -1.66 20.75 -10.33
N GLY A 14 -2.68 20.30 -9.59
CA GLY A 14 -2.55 19.20 -8.66
C GLY A 14 -1.96 18.07 -9.48
N VAL A 15 -0.66 17.85 -9.29
CA VAL A 15 0.00 16.63 -9.71
C VAL A 15 -0.55 15.56 -8.78
N ALA A 16 -1.81 15.16 -9.02
CA ALA A 16 -2.29 13.84 -8.70
C ALA A 16 -1.49 12.93 -9.62
N SER A 17 -0.22 12.73 -9.27
CA SER A 17 0.53 11.54 -9.66
C SER A 17 -0.24 10.39 -9.05
N ALA A 18 -1.30 9.97 -9.75
CA ALA A 18 -1.90 8.67 -9.55
C ALA A 18 -0.76 7.70 -9.81
N LEU A 19 -0.11 7.28 -8.74
CA LEU A 19 0.87 6.23 -8.75
C LEU A 19 0.08 5.01 -9.25
N ARG A 20 0.11 4.78 -10.56
CA ARG A 20 -0.43 3.59 -11.18
C ARG A 20 0.52 2.47 -10.79
N LEU A 21 0.43 2.05 -9.54
CA LEU A 21 0.97 0.80 -9.07
C LEU A 21 0.15 -0.29 -9.77
N PRO A 22 0.73 -1.05 -10.70
CA PRO A 22 0.04 -2.19 -11.28
C PRO A 22 0.00 -3.28 -10.21
N LEU A 23 -0.97 -3.19 -9.30
CA LEU A 23 -1.30 -4.29 -8.41
C LEU A 23 -2.16 -5.27 -9.22
N PRO A 24 -1.75 -6.53 -9.40
CA PRO A 24 -2.62 -7.52 -9.99
C PRO A 24 -3.81 -7.76 -9.06
N SER A 25 -4.98 -7.92 -9.66
CA SER A 25 -6.18 -8.26 -8.92
C SER A 25 -6.11 -9.73 -8.51
N LEU A 26 -6.11 -10.00 -7.20
CA LEU A 26 -6.37 -11.35 -6.68
C LEU A 26 -7.86 -11.68 -6.83
N SER A 27 -8.18 -12.94 -7.12
CA SER A 27 -9.56 -13.43 -6.94
C SER A 27 -9.99 -13.34 -5.46
N ASP A 28 -11.30 -13.41 -5.21
CA ASP A 28 -11.82 -13.35 -3.85
C ASP A 28 -11.31 -14.49 -2.96
N GLU A 29 -11.12 -15.68 -3.54
CA GLU A 29 -10.60 -16.86 -2.85
C GLU A 29 -9.11 -16.73 -2.54
N GLU A 30 -8.29 -16.32 -3.52
CA GLU A 30 -6.85 -16.09 -3.33
C GLU A 30 -6.61 -14.98 -2.31
N ARG A 31 -7.41 -13.91 -2.36
CA ARG A 31 -7.34 -12.82 -1.39
C ARG A 31 -7.68 -13.31 0.02
N LYS A 32 -8.72 -14.12 0.16
CA LYS A 32 -9.10 -14.69 1.46
C LYS A 32 -8.00 -15.62 2.00
N LEU A 33 -7.41 -16.44 1.14
CA LEU A 33 -6.32 -17.34 1.50
C LEU A 33 -5.08 -16.54 1.92
N PHE A 34 -4.71 -15.53 1.13
CA PHE A 34 -3.61 -14.62 1.44
C PHE A 34 -3.83 -13.96 2.80
N LEU A 35 -5.01 -13.39 3.06
CA LEU A 35 -5.32 -12.70 4.31
C LEU A 35 -5.65 -13.64 5.49
N SER A 36 -5.69 -14.96 5.29
CA SER A 36 -6.09 -15.92 6.33
C SER A 36 -5.02 -16.14 7.40
N ASP A 37 -3.74 -15.96 7.05
CA ASP A 37 -2.60 -16.09 7.94
C ASP A 37 -1.66 -14.89 7.77
N MET A 38 -1.93 -13.85 8.56
CA MET A 38 -1.19 -12.61 8.50
C MET A 38 0.24 -12.74 9.04
N ASP A 39 0.53 -13.71 9.91
CA ASP A 39 1.90 -13.93 10.37
C ASP A 39 2.75 -14.47 9.23
N SER A 40 2.26 -15.48 8.50
CA SER A 40 2.93 -16.01 7.31
C SER A 40 3.08 -14.98 6.20
N VAL A 41 2.05 -14.15 5.96
CA VAL A 41 2.15 -13.05 4.99
C VAL A 41 3.21 -12.04 5.39
N VAL A 42 3.25 -11.62 6.66
CA VAL A 42 4.26 -10.68 7.15
C VAL A 42 5.67 -11.26 7.06
N ASP A 43 5.83 -12.55 7.37
CA ASP A 43 7.13 -13.24 7.21
C ASP A 43 7.59 -13.19 5.76
N CYS A 44 6.71 -13.52 4.83
CA CYS A 44 6.99 -13.42 3.41
C CYS A 44 7.27 -11.97 2.95
N LEU A 45 6.63 -10.97 3.56
CA LEU A 45 6.88 -9.55 3.28
C LEU A 45 8.21 -9.07 3.83
N ILE A 46 8.73 -9.64 4.92
CA ILE A 46 10.00 -9.26 5.57
C ILE A 46 11.19 -10.06 5.00
N GLU A 47 11.00 -11.34 4.72
CA GLU A 47 12.01 -12.27 4.21
C GLU A 47 11.39 -13.22 3.16
N PRO A 48 11.25 -12.78 1.91
CA PRO A 48 10.65 -13.58 0.85
C PRO A 48 11.50 -14.81 0.56
N ASN A 49 10.84 -15.95 0.38
CA ASN A 49 11.44 -17.23 0.01
C ASN A 49 10.62 -17.91 -1.09
N ALA A 50 11.09 -19.07 -1.57
CA ALA A 50 10.47 -19.80 -2.68
C ALA A 50 9.03 -20.29 -2.41
N ASN A 51 8.59 -20.35 -1.14
CA ASN A 51 7.26 -20.77 -0.75
C ASN A 51 6.28 -19.58 -0.62
N CYS A 52 6.77 -18.35 -0.74
CA CYS A 52 5.93 -17.17 -0.63
C CYS A 52 5.08 -16.99 -1.89
N HIS A 53 3.84 -16.53 -1.69
CA HIS A 53 2.96 -16.21 -2.79
C HIS A 53 3.60 -15.12 -3.68
N PRO A 54 3.56 -15.23 -5.03
CA PRO A 54 4.17 -14.23 -5.92
C PRO A 54 3.69 -12.79 -5.65
N TYR A 55 2.42 -12.64 -5.28
CA TYR A 55 1.82 -11.36 -4.87
C TYR A 55 2.56 -10.65 -3.74
N THR A 56 3.20 -11.39 -2.83
CA THR A 56 3.98 -10.84 -1.72
C THR A 56 5.09 -9.91 -2.21
N GLU A 57 5.78 -10.26 -3.30
CA GLU A 57 6.90 -9.47 -3.82
C GLU A 57 6.44 -8.08 -4.28
N GLU A 58 5.27 -8.01 -4.92
CA GLU A 58 4.68 -6.76 -5.37
C GLU A 58 4.18 -5.91 -4.21
N VAL A 59 3.50 -6.54 -3.24
CA VAL A 59 3.08 -5.85 -2.01
C VAL A 59 4.30 -5.30 -1.29
N ARG A 60 5.36 -6.10 -1.10
CA ARG A 60 6.62 -5.69 -0.46
C ARG A 60 7.21 -4.44 -1.11
N ARG A 61 7.17 -4.35 -2.44
CA ARG A 61 7.70 -3.20 -3.20
C ARG A 61 6.98 -1.90 -2.89
N ILE A 62 5.65 -1.95 -2.71
CA ILE A 62 4.82 -0.76 -2.53
C ILE A 62 4.53 -0.46 -1.06
N LEU A 63 4.80 -1.41 -0.17
CA LEU A 63 4.39 -1.34 1.22
C LEU A 63 5.00 -0.14 1.99
N PRO A 64 6.27 0.26 1.79
CA PRO A 64 6.80 1.47 2.41
C PRO A 64 6.00 2.71 2.01
N ASP A 65 5.71 2.88 0.72
CA ASP A 65 4.90 3.98 0.21
C ASP A 65 3.48 3.93 0.78
N LEU A 66 2.88 2.74 0.85
CA LEU A 66 1.57 2.56 1.48
C LEU A 66 1.60 3.02 2.93
N ILE A 67 2.56 2.57 3.75
CA ILE A 67 2.60 2.96 5.17
C ILE A 67 2.86 4.46 5.35
N GLN A 68 3.81 5.04 4.61
CA GLN A 68 4.09 6.48 4.67
C GLN A 68 2.86 7.32 4.29
N ASN A 69 2.07 6.85 3.32
CA ASN A 69 0.83 7.49 2.90
C ASN A 69 -0.42 6.97 3.66
N GLN A 70 -0.26 6.34 4.82
CA GLN A 70 -1.37 5.84 5.67
C GLN A 70 -2.34 4.91 4.92
N PHE A 71 -1.79 4.04 4.07
CA PHE A 71 -2.47 3.11 3.15
C PHE A 71 -3.32 3.80 2.08
N ASN A 72 -3.06 5.07 1.76
CA ASN A 72 -3.68 5.75 0.63
C ASN A 72 -2.76 5.69 -0.60
N CYS A 73 -3.16 4.96 -1.64
CA CYS A 73 -2.38 4.82 -2.88
C CYS A 73 -2.97 5.61 -4.05
N HIS A 74 -4.21 6.13 -3.95
CA HIS A 74 -4.97 6.67 -5.10
C HIS A 74 -4.90 5.77 -6.35
N CYS A 75 -4.95 4.45 -6.16
CA CYS A 75 -4.76 3.44 -7.18
C CYS A 75 -6.04 2.60 -7.38
N PRO A 76 -6.21 1.92 -8.54
CA PRO A 76 -7.37 1.05 -8.77
C PRO A 76 -7.57 -0.02 -7.69
N ALA A 77 -6.48 -0.44 -7.03
CA ALA A 77 -6.48 -1.45 -5.98
C ALA A 77 -6.62 -0.87 -4.55
N GLN A 78 -7.16 0.34 -4.39
CA GLN A 78 -7.33 0.98 -3.08
C GLN A 78 -8.21 0.16 -2.13
N ASN A 79 -9.18 -0.60 -2.66
CA ASN A 79 -10.06 -1.44 -1.87
C ASN A 79 -9.29 -2.61 -1.23
N GLU A 80 -8.40 -3.23 -1.99
CA GLU A 80 -7.52 -4.32 -1.59
C GLU A 80 -6.53 -3.86 -0.53
N VAL A 81 -5.93 -2.68 -0.74
CA VAL A 81 -5.07 -2.02 0.24
C VAL A 81 -5.84 -1.76 1.55
N ASN A 82 -7.08 -1.30 1.47
CA ASN A 82 -7.94 -1.08 2.64
C ASN A 82 -8.29 -2.38 3.36
N LEU A 83 -8.53 -3.48 2.63
CA LEU A 83 -8.77 -4.80 3.22
C LEU A 83 -7.52 -5.31 3.94
N PHE A 84 -6.36 -5.25 3.30
CA PHE A 84 -5.08 -5.61 3.89
C PHE A 84 -4.79 -4.80 5.16
N ARG A 85 -5.01 -3.48 5.12
CA ARG A 85 -4.92 -2.62 6.31
C ARG A 85 -5.84 -3.08 7.43
N LYS A 86 -7.12 -3.35 7.13
CA LYS A 86 -8.10 -3.79 8.14
C LYS A 86 -7.69 -5.09 8.79
N GLU A 87 -7.20 -6.05 8.00
CA GLU A 87 -6.71 -7.33 8.51
C GLU A 87 -5.48 -7.17 9.39
N LEU A 88 -4.47 -6.40 8.97
CA LEU A 88 -3.30 -6.07 9.81
C LEU A 88 -3.67 -5.41 11.14
N GLN A 89 -4.72 -4.58 11.15
CA GLN A 89 -5.16 -3.85 12.35
C GLN A 89 -5.97 -4.70 13.33
N LYS A 90 -6.34 -5.94 13.00
CA LYS A 90 -7.03 -6.84 13.93
C LYS A 90 -6.15 -7.15 15.14
N ARG A 91 -6.80 -7.38 16.29
CA ARG A 91 -6.09 -7.65 17.57
C ARG A 91 -5.19 -8.89 17.51
N GLU A 92 -5.66 -9.95 16.85
CA GLU A 92 -4.90 -11.19 16.64
C GLU A 92 -3.62 -10.98 15.82
N ASN A 93 -3.61 -9.99 14.92
CA ASN A 93 -2.50 -9.71 14.02
C ASN A 93 -1.53 -8.63 14.56
N LYS A 94 -1.69 -8.22 15.84
CA LYS A 94 -0.89 -7.15 16.44
C LYS A 94 0.61 -7.46 16.44
N ALA A 95 1.00 -8.72 16.63
CA ALA A 95 2.39 -9.16 16.58
C ALA A 95 2.96 -9.03 15.16
N ALA A 96 2.26 -9.57 14.16
CA ALA A 96 2.56 -9.42 12.74
C ALA A 96 2.74 -7.94 12.35
N PHE A 97 1.77 -7.09 12.69
CA PHE A 97 1.83 -5.66 12.38
C PHE A 97 3.04 -4.95 13.02
N ARG A 98 3.39 -5.31 14.26
CA ARG A 98 4.58 -4.76 14.93
C ARG A 98 5.86 -5.13 14.19
N ARG A 99 6.01 -6.40 13.78
CA ARG A 99 7.19 -6.89 13.04
C ARG A 99 7.31 -6.18 11.69
N LEU A 100 6.21 -6.11 10.95
CA LEU A 100 6.14 -5.40 9.68
C LEU A 100 6.54 -3.93 9.81
N SER A 101 6.00 -3.24 10.82
CA SER A 101 6.30 -1.84 11.08
C SER A 101 7.77 -1.63 11.45
N LEU A 102 8.36 -2.53 12.25
CA LEU A 102 9.78 -2.45 12.61
C LEU A 102 10.66 -2.63 11.36
N TRP A 103 10.37 -3.65 10.54
CA TRP A 103 11.11 -3.89 9.31
C TRP A 103 11.10 -2.66 8.37
N ILE A 104 9.94 -2.05 8.16
CA ILE A 104 9.82 -0.86 7.29
C ILE A 104 10.64 0.31 7.81
N ASN A 105 10.67 0.53 9.13
CA ASN A 105 11.48 1.59 9.74
C ASN A 105 12.99 1.29 9.73
N THR A 106 13.40 0.07 9.35
CA THR A 106 14.81 -0.31 9.18
C THR A 106 15.25 -0.37 7.72
N LEU A 107 14.37 -0.08 6.77
CA LEU A 107 14.74 0.04 5.37
C LEU A 107 15.64 1.27 5.17
N PRO A 108 16.75 1.15 4.43
CA PRO A 108 17.71 2.23 4.19
C PRO A 108 17.15 3.35 3.30
#